data_AF-A0AAW2MMK0-F1
#
_entry.id   AF-A0AAW2MMK0-F1
#
_cell.length_a   1.000
_cell.length_b   1.000
_cell.length_c   1.000
_cell.angle_alpha   90.00
_cell.angle_beta   90.00
_cell.angle_gamma   90.00
#
_symmetry.space_group_name_H-M   'P 1'
#
loop_
_entity.id
_entity.type
_entity.pdbx_description
1 polymer ?
#
loop_
_entity_poly.entity_id
_entity_poly.type
_entity_poly.pdbx_seq_one_letter_code
_entity_poly.pdbx_strand_id
1 'polypeptide(L)'
;MATESANPVTMVFQPRVAQPIAALGERTEKFFGNDFKRWHQKVLFYLTTLNLARFLSEEVPIVSEGETDPQKRAAMDAWGHEDFRCRNYILNGLSDTLYNVYNLATTARAL
;
A
#
# COMPACT_ATOMS: atom_id res chain seq x y z
N MET A 1 44.00 -34.81 23.10
CA MET A 1 43.76 -33.90 21.96
C MET A 1 42.28 -34.04 21.61
N ALA A 2 41.43 -33.20 22.23
CA ALA A 2 39.99 -33.26 22.06
C ALA A 2 39.60 -32.40 20.86
N THR A 3 38.93 -32.99 19.88
CA THR A 3 38.45 -32.34 18.67
C THR A 3 37.22 -31.49 18.98
N GLU A 4 37.30 -30.19 18.76
CA GLU A 4 36.20 -29.22 18.85
C GLU A 4 35.21 -29.47 17.71
N SER A 5 34.01 -29.96 18.03
CA SER A 5 32.92 -30.12 17.06
C SER A 5 32.19 -28.80 16.91
N ALA A 6 32.31 -28.18 15.74
CA ALA A 6 31.60 -26.96 15.38
C ALA A 6 30.08 -27.19 15.37
N ASN A 7 29.36 -26.46 16.23
CA ASN A 7 27.89 -26.41 16.21
C ASN A 7 27.43 -25.51 15.04
N PRO A 8 26.62 -26.00 14.08
CA PRO A 8 25.98 -25.12 13.12
C PRO A 8 24.77 -24.47 13.80
N VAL A 9 24.82 -23.15 13.99
CA VAL A 9 23.63 -22.38 14.37
C VAL A 9 22.70 -22.37 13.17
N THR A 10 21.74 -23.29 13.15
CA THR A 10 20.63 -23.31 12.21
C THR A 10 19.88 -21.98 12.34
N MET A 11 19.95 -21.13 11.31
CA MET A 11 19.21 -19.88 11.24
C MET A 11 17.73 -20.23 11.01
N VAL A 12 16.98 -20.40 12.09
CA VAL A 12 15.54 -20.62 12.01
C VAL A 12 14.90 -19.31 11.55
N PHE A 13 14.39 -19.28 10.33
CA PHE A 13 13.63 -18.15 9.81
C PHE A 13 12.28 -18.13 10.54
N GLN A 14 12.24 -17.47 11.70
CA GLN A 14 10.98 -17.24 12.40
C GLN A 14 10.16 -16.22 11.60
N PRO A 15 8.95 -16.56 11.15
CA PRO A 15 8.07 -15.57 10.56
C PRO A 15 7.79 -14.51 11.63
N ARG A 16 8.16 -13.26 11.35
CA ARG A 16 7.88 -12.13 12.22
C ARG A 16 6.36 -11.99 12.30
N VAL A 17 5.77 -12.39 13.43
CA VAL A 17 4.37 -12.10 13.71
C VAL A 17 4.24 -10.59 13.74
N ALA A 18 3.55 -10.01 12.75
CA ALA A 18 3.20 -8.60 12.76
C ALA A 18 2.30 -8.38 13.98
N GLN A 19 2.81 -7.66 14.98
CA GLN A 19 1.96 -7.18 16.06
C GLN A 19 0.88 -6.29 15.42
N PRO A 20 -0.38 -6.34 15.89
CA PRO A 20 -1.38 -5.40 15.43
C PRO A 20 -0.88 -4.00 15.75
N ILE A 21 -0.65 -3.17 14.71
CA ILE A 21 -0.41 -1.73 14.84
C ILE A 21 -1.76 -1.09 15.22
N ALA A 22 -2.34 -1.51 16.34
CA ALA A 22 -3.65 -1.07 16.79
C ALA A 22 -3.64 0.37 17.35
N ALA A 23 -2.49 1.05 17.35
CA ALA A 23 -2.31 2.38 17.93
C ALA A 23 -1.67 3.42 16.98
N LEU A 24 -1.51 3.13 15.67
CA LEU A 24 -1.31 4.15 14.62
C LEU A 24 -2.60 4.34 13.79
N GLY A 25 -3.75 4.09 14.41
CA GLY A 25 -5.01 4.59 13.89
C GLY A 25 -5.08 6.10 14.16
N GLU A 26 -5.59 6.98 13.29
CA GLU A 26 -6.53 6.73 12.19
C GLU A 26 -6.46 7.79 11.08
N ARG A 27 -5.45 8.67 11.07
CA ARG A 27 -5.40 9.72 10.04
C ARG A 27 -3.98 10.21 9.80
N THR A 28 -3.53 10.10 8.56
CA THR A 28 -2.46 10.96 8.06
C THR A 28 -2.88 12.41 8.32
N GLU A 29 -1.93 13.27 8.68
CA GLU A 29 -2.18 14.71 8.85
C GLU A 29 -2.91 15.24 7.61
N LYS A 30 -3.98 16.00 7.82
CA LYS A 30 -4.77 16.57 6.72
C LYS A 30 -3.91 17.56 5.95
N PHE A 31 -3.86 17.40 4.63
CA PHE A 31 -3.18 18.31 3.72
C PHE A 31 -4.10 19.46 3.33
N PHE A 32 -3.64 20.67 3.58
CA PHE A 32 -4.36 21.90 3.27
C PHE A 32 -3.75 22.68 2.10
N GLY A 33 -2.80 22.08 1.36
CA GLY A 33 -2.12 22.72 0.22
C GLY A 33 -0.69 23.19 0.50
N ASN A 34 -0.26 23.17 1.77
CA ASN A 34 1.08 23.59 2.19
C ASN A 34 1.96 22.38 2.57
N ASP A 35 3.28 22.53 2.49
CA ASP A 35 4.26 21.50 2.88
C ASP A 35 4.10 20.15 2.14
N PHE A 36 3.73 20.20 0.86
CA PHE A 36 3.46 19.02 0.03
C PHE A 36 4.54 17.94 0.14
N LYS A 37 5.82 18.31 0.08
CA LYS A 37 6.93 17.35 0.19
C LYS A 37 6.89 16.55 1.50
N ARG A 38 6.62 17.22 2.62
CA ARG A 38 6.55 16.57 3.94
C ARG A 38 5.30 15.70 4.04
N TRP A 39 4.15 16.21 3.59
CA TRP A 39 2.91 15.45 3.60
C TRP A 39 3.01 14.19 2.72
N HIS A 40 3.48 14.36 1.48
CA HIS A 40 3.68 13.27 0.53
C HIS A 40 4.61 12.19 1.10
N GLN A 41 5.73 12.57 1.73
CA GLN A 41 6.63 11.60 2.38
C GLN A 41 5.94 10.80 3.50
N LYS A 42 5.11 11.45 4.33
CA LYS A 42 4.34 10.77 5.38
C LYS A 42 3.31 9.80 4.79
N VAL A 43 2.59 10.22 3.75
CA VAL A 43 1.60 9.37 3.06
C VAL A 43 2.30 8.18 2.38
N LEU A 44 3.41 8.41 1.67
CA LEU A 44 4.18 7.35 1.02
C LEU A 44 4.71 6.32 2.04
N PHE A 45 5.25 6.79 3.17
CA PHE A 45 5.68 5.90 4.25
C PHE A 45 4.52 5.05 4.77
N TYR A 46 3.38 5.69 5.04
CA TYR A 46 2.17 4.99 5.50
C TYR A 46 1.68 3.94 4.49
N LEU A 47 1.55 4.29 3.21
CA LEU A 47 1.16 3.35 2.15
C LEU A 47 2.17 2.21 1.99
N THR A 48 3.46 2.46 2.21
CA THR A 48 4.49 1.42 2.18
C THR A 48 4.27 0.41 3.32
N THR A 49 3.95 0.87 4.54
CA THR A 49 3.64 -0.05 5.66
C THR A 49 2.39 -0.90 5.40
N LEU A 50 1.49 -0.42 4.55
CA LEU A 50 0.27 -1.13 4.14
C LEU A 50 0.44 -1.97 2.86
N ASN A 51 1.65 -2.00 2.27
CA ASN A 51 1.94 -2.65 0.98
C ASN A 51 1.11 -2.11 -0.20
N LEU A 52 0.76 -0.82 -0.16
CA LEU A 52 -0.06 -0.14 -1.17
C LEU A 52 0.73 0.87 -2.01
N ALA A 53 2.00 1.15 -1.68
CA ALA A 53 2.81 2.15 -2.37
C ALA A 53 2.96 1.90 -3.88
N ARG A 54 2.92 0.63 -4.31
CA ARG A 54 3.04 0.24 -5.72
C ARG A 54 1.94 0.81 -6.62
N PHE A 55 0.74 1.04 -6.08
CA PHE A 55 -0.39 1.60 -6.82
C PHE A 55 -0.22 3.09 -7.16
N LEU A 56 0.79 3.76 -6.61
CA LEU A 56 1.15 5.12 -6.98
C LEU A 56 1.92 5.18 -8.31
N SER A 57 2.47 4.06 -8.78
CA SER A 57 3.35 4.01 -9.95
C SER A 57 2.94 2.96 -10.98
N GLU A 58 2.41 1.83 -10.54
CA GLU A 58 2.03 0.74 -11.44
C GLU A 58 0.80 1.11 -12.29
N GLU A 59 0.76 0.59 -13.51
CA GLU A 59 -0.37 0.76 -14.41
C GLU A 59 -1.52 -0.18 -14.03
N VAL A 60 -2.75 0.20 -14.37
CA VAL A 60 -3.89 -0.72 -14.27
C VAL A 60 -3.63 -1.92 -15.19
N PRO A 61 -3.72 -3.17 -14.70
CA PRO A 61 -3.48 -4.32 -15.54
C PRO A 61 -4.49 -4.36 -16.69
N ILE A 62 -3.98 -4.57 -17.91
CA ILE A 62 -4.80 -4.65 -19.11
C ILE A 62 -5.28 -6.10 -19.25
N VAL A 63 -6.58 -6.27 -19.36
CA VAL A 63 -7.21 -7.57 -19.65
C VAL A 63 -7.96 -7.47 -20.96
N SER A 64 -7.77 -8.47 -21.83
CA SER A 64 -8.45 -8.53 -23.13
C SER A 64 -9.96 -8.64 -22.96
N GLU A 65 -10.71 -7.97 -23.85
CA GLU A 65 -12.16 -8.15 -23.92
C GLU A 65 -12.50 -9.63 -24.14
N GLY A 66 -13.38 -10.17 -23.30
CA GLY A 66 -13.74 -11.59 -23.33
C GLY A 66 -12.83 -12.52 -22.53
N GLU A 67 -11.92 -12.02 -21.69
CA GLU A 67 -11.12 -12.87 -20.80
C GLU A 67 -12.03 -13.73 -19.90
N THR A 68 -11.92 -15.05 -19.99
CA THR A 68 -12.71 -16.02 -19.23
C THR A 68 -11.93 -16.72 -18.13
N ASP A 69 -10.60 -16.57 -18.08
CA ASP A 69 -9.76 -17.19 -17.07
C ASP A 69 -10.16 -16.68 -15.66
N PRO A 70 -10.65 -17.57 -14.78
CA PRO A 70 -11.06 -17.20 -13.43
C PRO A 70 -9.93 -16.58 -12.62
N GLN A 71 -8.68 -17.02 -12.83
CA GLN A 71 -7.53 -16.52 -12.08
C GLN A 71 -7.20 -15.09 -12.46
N LYS A 72 -7.25 -14.76 -13.75
CA LYS A 72 -7.03 -13.38 -14.23
C LYS A 72 -8.13 -12.44 -13.76
N ARG A 73 -9.40 -12.88 -13.78
CA ARG A 73 -10.51 -12.10 -13.23
C ARG A 73 -10.34 -11.83 -11.74
N ALA A 74 -10.02 -12.84 -10.95
CA ALA A 74 -9.77 -12.69 -9.52
C ALA A 74 -8.59 -11.73 -9.25
N ALA A 75 -7.53 -11.79 -10.06
CA ALA A 75 -6.41 -10.85 -9.95
C ALA A 75 -6.82 -9.41 -10.26
N MET A 76 -7.72 -9.18 -11.23
CA MET A 76 -8.27 -7.85 -11.54
C MET A 76 -9.16 -7.32 -10.43
N ASP A 77 -10.03 -8.16 -9.87
CA ASP A 77 -10.90 -7.76 -8.76
C ASP A 77 -10.07 -7.41 -7.52
N ALA A 78 -9.05 -8.22 -7.22
CA ALA A 78 -8.10 -7.94 -6.16
C ALA A 78 -7.34 -6.63 -6.43
N TRP A 79 -6.86 -6.41 -7.65
CA TRP A 79 -6.22 -5.16 -8.03
C TRP A 79 -7.14 -3.95 -7.78
N GLY A 80 -8.37 -3.99 -8.27
CA GLY A 80 -9.34 -2.91 -8.12
C GLY A 80 -9.66 -2.62 -6.66
N HIS A 81 -9.79 -3.65 -5.84
CA HIS A 81 -10.01 -3.51 -4.40
C HIS A 81 -8.82 -2.83 -3.69
N GLU A 82 -7.59 -3.25 -3.99
CA GLU A 82 -6.38 -2.68 -3.39
C GLU A 82 -6.11 -1.25 -3.87
N ASP A 83 -6.33 -0.95 -5.16
CA ASP A 83 -6.22 0.40 -5.73
C ASP A 83 -7.25 1.34 -5.10
N PHE A 84 -8.51 0.89 -4.98
CA PHE A 84 -9.55 1.63 -4.26
C PHE A 84 -9.12 1.93 -2.82
N ARG A 85 -8.54 0.95 -2.12
CA ARG A 85 -8.07 1.14 -0.74
C ARG A 85 -6.92 2.15 -0.68
N CYS A 86 -5.95 2.08 -1.58
CA CYS A 86 -4.85 3.04 -1.69
C CYS A 86 -5.37 4.46 -1.94
N ARG A 87 -6.25 4.62 -2.93
CA ARG A 87 -6.89 5.89 -3.29
C ARG A 87 -7.60 6.52 -2.10
N ASN A 88 -8.36 5.73 -1.34
CA ASN A 88 -9.07 6.23 -0.16
C ASN A 88 -8.13 6.69 0.96
N TYR A 89 -6.98 6.05 1.16
CA TYR A 89 -6.01 6.53 2.14
C TYR A 89 -5.43 7.90 1.77
N ILE A 90 -5.12 8.11 0.49
CA ILE A 90 -4.63 9.40 0.00
C ILE A 90 -5.72 10.47 0.16
N LEU A 91 -6.94 10.18 -0.33
CA LEU A 91 -8.08 11.09 -0.25
C LEU A 91 -8.44 11.44 1.21
N ASN A 92 -8.40 10.47 2.12
CA ASN A 92 -8.63 10.73 3.55
C ASN A 92 -7.56 11.61 4.18
N GLY A 93 -6.38 11.71 3.57
CA GLY A 93 -5.32 12.66 3.94
C GLY A 93 -5.53 14.08 3.41
N LEU A 94 -6.52 14.34 2.56
CA LEU A 94 -6.80 15.67 2.00
C LEU A 94 -7.82 16.45 2.84
N SER A 95 -7.71 17.79 2.83
CA SER A 95 -8.80 18.66 3.30
C SER A 95 -10.06 18.48 2.46
N ASP A 96 -11.23 18.83 3.00
CA ASP A 96 -12.50 18.61 2.30
C ASP A 96 -12.57 19.35 0.95
N THR A 97 -12.00 20.56 0.88
CA THR A 97 -11.88 21.32 -0.37
C THR A 97 -11.08 20.56 -1.43
N LEU A 98 -9.92 20.00 -1.06
CA LEU A 98 -9.08 19.24 -1.98
C LEU A 98 -9.72 17.89 -2.31
N TYR A 99 -10.32 17.21 -1.34
CA TYR A 99 -11.04 15.96 -1.55
C TYR A 99 -12.09 16.11 -2.65
N ASN A 100 -12.90 17.17 -2.61
CA ASN A 100 -13.96 17.41 -3.59
C ASN A 100 -13.44 17.61 -5.02
N VAL A 101 -12.19 18.08 -5.18
CA VAL A 101 -11.53 18.24 -6.48
C VAL A 101 -10.95 16.92 -6.96
N TYR A 102 -10.26 16.19 -6.07
CA TYR A 102 -9.47 15.02 -6.42
C TYR A 102 -10.24 13.69 -6.36
N ASN A 103 -11.42 13.62 -5.73
CA ASN A 103 -12.19 12.37 -5.63
C ASN A 103 -12.66 11.79 -6.98
N LEU A 104 -12.60 12.61 -8.04
CA LEU A 104 -12.91 12.24 -9.42
C LEU A 104 -11.84 11.32 -10.04
N ALA A 105 -10.63 11.29 -9.48
CA ALA A 105 -9.58 10.38 -9.91
C ALA A 105 -10.04 8.93 -9.74
N THR A 106 -9.90 8.14 -10.79
CA THR A 106 -10.37 6.74 -10.83
C THR A 106 -9.32 5.74 -10.34
N THR A 107 -8.06 6.15 -10.22
CA THR A 107 -6.95 5.32 -9.75
C THR A 107 -6.10 6.06 -8.72
N ALA A 108 -5.39 5.33 -7.85
CA ALA A 108 -4.48 5.95 -6.88
C ALA A 108 -3.33 6.71 -7.57
N ARG A 109 -2.85 6.21 -8.72
CA ARG A 109 -1.79 6.83 -9.54
C ARG A 109 -2.18 8.20 -10.10
N ALA A 110 -3.47 8.47 -10.30
CA ALA A 110 -3.96 9.72 -10.87
C ALA A 110 -4.15 10.85 -9.83
N LEU A 111 -3.89 10.57 -8.55
CA LEU A 111 -3.90 11.54 -7.45
C LEU A 111 -2.52 12.18 -7.26
#